data_AF-A0A7W2YKK4-F1
#
_entry.id   AF-A0A7W2YKK4-F1
#
_cell.length_a   1.000
_cell.length_b   1.000
_cell.length_c   1.000
_cell.angle_alpha   90.00
_cell.angle_beta   90.00
_cell.angle_gamma   90.00
#
_symmetry.space_group_name_H-M   'P 1'
#
loop_
_entity.id
_entity.type
_entity.pdbx_description
1 polymer ?
#
loop_
_entity_poly.entity_id
_entity_poly.type
_entity_poly.pdbx_seq_one_letter_code
_entity_poly.pdbx_strand_id
1 'polypeptide(L)'
;MSRKNRSLINTTNSTHATVTEQSIIFKHMLNGQRINSDQAYSVYGIKHLHSVIPRIERYVKVNREEISRKHHRTGKIRIIANYWIDDYLIGIYESAEAREELKKRQTSINIAKSRASDNRALNRLCKYSTYETVLSKLHEIYGQQAANDD
;
A
#
# COMPACT_ATOMS: atom_id res chain seq x y z
N MET A 1 -6.13 -52.84 -9.65
CA MET A 1 -5.71 -51.53 -9.10
C MET A 1 -6.39 -50.43 -9.89
N SER A 2 -7.38 -49.77 -9.29
CA SER A 2 -8.30 -48.84 -9.96
C SER A 2 -7.80 -47.39 -9.83
N ARG A 3 -7.40 -46.78 -10.95
CA ARG A 3 -7.10 -45.34 -11.04
C ARG A 3 -8.40 -44.60 -11.37
N LYS A 4 -9.02 -44.01 -10.33
CA LYS A 4 -10.14 -43.06 -10.50
C LYS A 4 -9.59 -41.76 -11.08
N ASN A 5 -9.84 -41.53 -12.37
CA ASN A 5 -9.73 -40.20 -12.98
C ASN A 5 -10.79 -39.29 -12.33
N ARG A 6 -10.37 -38.44 -11.39
CA ARG A 6 -11.18 -37.32 -10.94
C ARG A 6 -11.19 -36.29 -12.07
N SER A 7 -12.35 -36.13 -12.69
CA SER A 7 -12.65 -35.04 -13.61
C SER A 7 -12.25 -33.71 -12.98
N LEU A 8 -11.46 -32.92 -13.71
CA LEU A 8 -11.36 -31.48 -13.49
C LEU A 8 -12.77 -30.89 -13.58
N ILE A 9 -13.40 -30.69 -12.42
CA ILE A 9 -14.49 -29.74 -12.32
C ILE A 9 -13.80 -28.38 -12.37
N ASN A 10 -13.77 -27.81 -13.58
CA ASN A 10 -13.55 -26.38 -13.79
C ASN A 10 -14.70 -25.65 -13.09
N THR A 11 -14.58 -25.44 -11.79
CA THR A 11 -15.38 -24.43 -11.09
C THR A 11 -14.82 -23.09 -11.53
N THR A 12 -15.48 -22.52 -12.54
CA THR A 12 -15.56 -21.08 -12.73
C THR A 12 -16.11 -20.48 -11.44
N ASN A 13 -15.24 -20.27 -10.46
CA ASN A 13 -15.54 -19.46 -9.29
C ASN A 13 -15.64 -18.02 -9.79
N SER A 14 -16.84 -17.69 -10.26
CA SER A 14 -17.40 -16.36 -10.37
C SER A 14 -16.86 -15.50 -9.22
N THR A 15 -16.03 -14.53 -9.60
CA THR A 15 -15.35 -13.57 -8.73
C THR A 15 -16.39 -12.61 -8.13
N HIS A 16 -17.25 -13.08 -7.23
CA HIS A 16 -17.84 -12.19 -6.25
C HIS A 16 -16.71 -11.74 -5.32
N ALA A 17 -15.98 -10.72 -5.76
CA ALA A 17 -15.01 -10.02 -4.92
C ALA A 17 -15.77 -9.57 -3.67
N THR A 18 -15.47 -10.19 -2.53
CA THR A 18 -16.05 -9.83 -1.24
C THR A 18 -15.78 -8.35 -1.03
N VAL A 19 -16.84 -7.55 -1.06
CA VAL A 19 -16.76 -6.09 -0.91
C VAL A 19 -16.23 -5.84 0.51
N THR A 20 -14.96 -5.43 0.60
CA THR A 20 -14.30 -5.15 1.87
C THR A 20 -14.74 -3.78 2.40
N GLU A 21 -14.71 -3.59 3.73
CA GLU A 21 -14.97 -2.28 4.36
C GLU A 21 -14.14 -1.16 3.72
N GLN A 22 -12.88 -1.48 3.36
CA GLN A 22 -12.00 -0.58 2.64
C GLN A 22 -12.57 -0.15 1.29
N SER A 23 -13.06 -1.09 0.49
CA SER A 23 -13.62 -0.78 -0.84
C SER A 23 -14.86 0.11 -0.78
N ILE A 24 -15.71 -0.08 0.25
CA ILE A 24 -16.93 0.73 0.46
C ILE A 24 -16.54 2.17 0.79
N ILE A 25 -15.69 2.36 1.80
CA ILE A 25 -15.25 3.68 2.23
C ILE A 25 -14.47 4.38 1.12
N PHE A 26 -13.59 3.64 0.43
CA PHE A 26 -12.81 4.22 -0.65
C PHE A 26 -13.70 4.69 -1.80
N LYS A 27 -14.70 3.90 -2.22
CA LYS A 27 -15.67 4.32 -3.24
C LYS A 27 -16.49 5.55 -2.79
N HIS A 28 -16.91 5.59 -1.53
CA HIS A 28 -17.62 6.74 -0.98
C HIS A 28 -16.78 8.01 -1.08
N MET A 29 -15.50 7.94 -0.69
CA MET A 29 -14.60 9.10 -0.73
C MET A 29 -14.21 9.50 -2.16
N LEU A 30 -14.11 8.53 -3.09
CA LEU A 30 -13.91 8.82 -4.51
C LEU A 30 -15.12 9.52 -5.16
N ASN A 31 -16.31 9.49 -4.55
CA ASN A 31 -17.44 10.30 -5.00
C ASN A 31 -17.38 11.75 -4.45
N GLY A 32 -16.25 12.18 -3.87
CA GLY A 32 -16.08 13.51 -3.26
C GLY A 32 -16.74 13.67 -1.90
N GLN A 33 -17.21 12.57 -1.29
CA GLN A 33 -17.97 12.62 -0.04
C GLN A 33 -17.05 12.52 1.18
N ARG A 34 -17.28 13.42 2.15
CA ARG A 34 -16.62 13.37 3.46
C ARG A 34 -17.26 12.30 4.34
N ILE A 35 -16.45 11.61 5.12
CA ILE A 35 -16.91 10.55 6.03
C ILE A 35 -16.31 10.66 7.43
N ASN A 36 -17.11 10.41 8.47
CA ASN A 36 -16.65 10.22 9.84
C ASN A 36 -17.11 8.88 10.42
N SER A 37 -16.63 8.58 11.63
CA SER A 37 -16.94 7.33 12.33
C SER A 37 -18.44 7.12 12.55
N ASP A 38 -19.22 8.18 12.79
CA ASP A 38 -20.66 8.06 12.99
C ASP A 38 -21.36 7.65 11.70
N GLN A 39 -21.05 8.34 10.60
CA GLN A 39 -21.60 8.04 9.27
C GLN A 39 -21.15 6.67 8.77
N ALA A 40 -19.88 6.31 8.97
CA ALA A 40 -19.36 4.99 8.59
C ALA A 40 -20.11 3.86 9.32
N TYR A 41 -20.38 4.04 10.61
CA TYR A 41 -21.13 3.06 11.38
C TYR A 41 -22.61 3.02 11.00
N SER A 42 -23.27 4.18 10.90
CA SER A 42 -24.72 4.24 10.67
C SER A 42 -25.12 3.86 9.25
N VAL A 43 -24.32 4.22 8.24
CA VAL A 43 -24.63 4.02 6.82
C VAL A 43 -24.08 2.69 6.32
N TYR A 44 -22.86 2.33 6.74
CA TYR A 44 -22.13 1.19 6.19
C TYR A 44 -21.86 0.07 7.19
N GLY A 45 -22.24 0.24 8.47
CA GLY A 45 -21.97 -0.75 9.52
C GLY A 45 -20.49 -0.84 9.94
N ILE A 46 -19.64 0.08 9.48
CA ILE A 46 -18.19 0.03 9.69
C ILE A 46 -17.84 0.63 11.04
N LYS A 47 -17.42 -0.22 11.97
CA LYS A 47 -17.11 0.17 13.37
C LYS A 47 -15.77 0.87 13.52
N HIS A 48 -14.77 0.44 12.74
CA HIS A 48 -13.38 0.84 12.93
C HIS A 48 -12.86 1.66 11.76
N LEU A 49 -13.50 2.81 11.46
CA LEU A 49 -13.05 3.67 10.36
C LEU A 49 -11.56 4.06 10.47
N HIS A 50 -11.07 4.29 11.70
CA HIS A 50 -9.66 4.60 11.97
C HIS A 50 -8.67 3.50 11.57
N SER A 51 -9.11 2.24 11.40
CA SER A 51 -8.25 1.15 10.91
C SER A 51 -8.32 0.99 9.38
N VAL A 52 -9.40 1.50 8.77
CA VAL A 52 -9.63 1.49 7.32
C VAL A 52 -8.88 2.63 6.63
N ILE A 53 -8.92 3.85 7.19
CA ILE A 53 -8.27 5.03 6.59
C ILE A 53 -6.78 4.81 6.29
N PRO A 54 -5.94 4.28 7.21
CA PRO A 54 -4.53 4.03 6.92
C PRO A 54 -4.30 3.02 5.79
N ARG A 55 -5.27 2.14 5.50
CA ARG A 55 -5.19 1.21 4.36
C ARG A 55 -5.48 1.95 3.05
N ILE A 56 -6.45 2.87 3.06
CA ILE A 56 -6.76 3.73 1.91
C ILE A 56 -5.60 4.69 1.62
N GLU A 57 -4.96 5.23 2.67
CA GLU A 57 -3.80 6.11 2.58
C GLU A 57 -2.60 5.48 1.86
N ARG A 58 -2.51 4.15 1.79
CA ARG A 58 -1.48 3.46 1.01
C ARG A 58 -1.63 3.68 -0.50
N TYR A 59 -2.83 4.07 -0.93
CA TYR A 59 -3.15 4.29 -2.33
C TYR A 59 -3.22 5.79 -2.60
N VAL A 60 -4.08 6.50 -1.88
CA VAL A 60 -4.33 7.93 -2.11
C VAL A 60 -4.20 8.72 -0.83
N LYS A 61 -3.70 9.96 -0.91
CA LYS A 61 -3.67 10.84 0.25
C LYS A 61 -5.10 11.13 0.71
N VAL A 62 -5.35 10.89 2.00
CA VAL A 62 -6.60 11.22 2.67
C VAL A 62 -6.35 12.44 3.56
N ASN A 63 -7.24 13.42 3.47
CA ASN A 63 -7.24 14.57 4.35
C ASN A 63 -8.09 14.29 5.59
N ARG A 64 -7.74 14.96 6.69
CA ARG A 64 -8.38 14.82 7.99
C ARG A 64 -8.66 16.20 8.58
N GLU A 65 -9.85 16.35 9.15
CA GLU A 65 -10.24 17.52 9.94
C GLU A 65 -10.94 17.05 11.22
N GLU A 66 -10.58 17.65 12.34
CA GLU A 66 -11.23 17.37 13.61
C GLU A 66 -12.40 18.32 13.83
N ILE A 67 -13.58 17.74 14.06
CA ILE A 67 -14.80 18.49 14.33
C ILE A 67 -15.30 18.20 15.74
N SER A 68 -15.70 19.25 16.44
CA SER A 68 -16.38 19.13 17.73
C SER A 68 -17.85 18.82 17.49
N ARG A 69 -18.33 17.69 18.03
CA ARG A 69 -19.72 17.26 17.91
C ARG A 69 -20.25 16.79 19.26
N LYS A 70 -21.53 17.02 19.54
CA LYS A 70 -22.17 16.44 20.74
C LYS A 70 -22.34 14.93 20.57
N HIS A 71 -22.05 14.18 21.62
CA HIS A 71 -22.31 12.75 21.70
C HIS A 71 -23.82 12.50 21.74
N HIS A 72 -24.34 11.61 20.89
CA HIS A 72 -25.77 11.38 20.72
C HIS A 72 -26.47 10.91 22.01
N ARG A 73 -25.84 10.05 22.80
CA ARG A 73 -26.40 9.56 24.08
C ARG A 73 -26.16 10.48 25.29
N THR A 74 -24.98 11.05 25.44
CA THR A 74 -24.58 11.74 26.69
C THR A 74 -24.62 13.26 26.60
N GLY A 75 -24.82 13.84 25.41
CA GLY A 75 -24.86 15.28 25.18
C GLY A 75 -23.51 16.00 25.32
N LYS A 76 -22.48 15.34 25.85
CA LYS A 76 -21.12 15.87 26.02
C LYS A 76 -20.47 16.15 24.67
N ILE A 77 -19.66 17.20 24.59
CA ILE A 77 -18.86 17.51 23.40
C ILE A 77 -17.75 16.44 23.28
N ARG A 78 -17.62 15.88 22.08
CA ARG A 78 -16.54 14.98 21.67
C ARG A 78 -15.90 15.47 20.39
N ILE A 79 -14.63 15.14 20.19
CA ILE A 79 -13.90 15.41 18.95
C ILE A 79 -14.02 14.18 18.06
N ILE A 80 -14.39 14.40 16.79
CA ILE A 80 -14.51 13.34 15.78
C ILE A 80 -13.69 13.76 14.56
N ALA A 81 -12.99 12.81 13.95
CA ALA A 81 -12.30 13.05 12.69
C ALA A 81 -13.23 12.85 11.48
N ASN A 82 -13.27 13.85 10.60
CA ASN A 82 -13.79 13.76 9.24
C ASN A 82 -12.63 13.45 8.28
N TYR A 83 -12.89 12.60 7.29
CA TYR A 83 -11.92 12.18 6.27
C TYR A 83 -12.47 12.43 4.86
N TRP A 84 -11.63 12.86 3.93
CA TRP A 84 -11.98 13.00 2.52
C TRP A 84 -10.76 12.92 1.59
N ILE A 85 -11.00 12.78 0.29
CA ILE A 85 -9.98 12.88 -0.76
C ILE A 85 -10.28 14.16 -1.54
N ASP A 86 -9.26 14.92 -1.91
CA ASP A 86 -9.45 16.12 -2.72
C ASP A 86 -9.83 15.76 -4.17
N ASP A 87 -10.69 16.56 -4.78
CA ASP A 87 -11.23 16.31 -6.12
C ASP A 87 -10.16 16.13 -7.20
N TYR A 88 -9.02 16.83 -7.09
CA TYR A 88 -7.91 16.65 -8.03
C TYR A 88 -7.30 15.24 -7.96
N LEU A 89 -7.25 14.63 -6.77
CA LEU A 89 -6.79 13.25 -6.60
C LEU A 89 -7.83 12.26 -7.10
N ILE A 90 -9.12 12.57 -6.94
CA ILE A 90 -10.22 11.76 -7.46
C ILE A 90 -10.12 11.66 -8.99
N GLY A 91 -9.94 12.78 -9.69
CA GLY A 91 -9.79 12.79 -11.15
C GLY A 91 -8.59 11.97 -11.66
N ILE A 92 -7.48 11.97 -10.90
CA ILE A 92 -6.31 11.11 -11.18
C ILE A 92 -6.65 9.63 -11.01
N TYR A 93 -7.58 9.27 -10.11
CA TYR A 93 -7.98 7.88 -9.89
C TYR A 93 -9.06 7.37 -10.84
N GLU A 94 -9.90 8.25 -11.38
CA GLU A 94 -10.93 7.86 -12.37
C GLU A 94 -10.30 7.47 -13.72
N SER A 95 -9.29 8.23 -14.18
CA SER A 95 -8.59 7.91 -15.43
C SER A 95 -7.75 6.62 -15.33
N ALA A 96 -7.90 5.74 -16.33
CA ALA A 96 -7.12 4.50 -16.41
C ALA A 96 -5.62 4.76 -16.59
N GLU A 97 -5.27 5.78 -17.37
CA GLU A 97 -3.89 6.19 -17.64
C GLU A 97 -3.22 6.72 -16.37
N ALA A 98 -3.92 7.58 -15.63
CA ALA A 98 -3.41 8.15 -14.41
C ALA A 98 -3.24 7.09 -13.30
N ARG A 99 -4.09 6.05 -13.26
CA ARG A 99 -3.89 4.87 -12.39
C ARG A 99 -2.64 4.07 -12.74
N GLU A 100 -2.34 3.88 -14.03
CA GLU A 100 -1.10 3.22 -14.45
C GLU A 100 0.12 4.06 -14.10
N GLU A 101 0.05 5.37 -14.31
CA GLU A 101 1.14 6.28 -13.97
C GLU A 101 1.42 6.29 -12.47
N LEU A 102 0.37 6.27 -11.64
CA LEU A 102 0.48 6.20 -10.19
C LEU A 102 1.09 4.85 -9.73
N LYS A 103 0.72 3.73 -10.38
CA LYS A 103 1.38 2.42 -10.15
C LYS A 103 2.87 2.46 -10.53
N LYS A 104 3.23 3.10 -11.65
CA LYS A 104 4.63 3.25 -12.08
C LYS A 104 5.42 4.08 -11.07
N ARG A 105 4.86 5.21 -10.61
CA ARG A 105 5.46 6.06 -9.56
C ARG A 105 5.59 5.33 -8.22
N GLN A 106 4.59 4.55 -7.82
CA GLN A 106 4.68 3.77 -6.58
C GLN A 106 5.76 2.69 -6.66
N THR A 107 5.86 2.02 -7.81
CA THR A 107 6.91 1.02 -8.09
C THR A 107 8.30 1.65 -8.05
N SER A 108 8.48 2.82 -8.68
CA SER A 108 9.78 3.50 -8.68
C SER A 108 10.20 3.95 -7.27
N ILE A 109 9.27 4.47 -6.46
CA ILE A 109 9.52 4.82 -5.05
C ILE A 109 9.90 3.57 -4.23
N ASN A 110 9.21 2.45 -4.41
CA ASN A 110 9.51 1.21 -3.69
C ASN A 110 10.90 0.68 -4.06
N ILE A 111 11.26 0.70 -5.35
CA ILE A 111 12.60 0.34 -5.82
C ILE A 111 13.65 1.26 -5.18
N ALA A 112 13.41 2.58 -5.16
CA ALA A 112 14.34 3.54 -4.55
C ALA A 112 14.52 3.28 -3.04
N LYS A 113 13.45 2.98 -2.31
CA LYS A 113 13.51 2.61 -0.88
C LYS A 113 14.29 1.32 -0.65
N SER A 114 14.07 0.30 -1.49
CA SER A 114 14.84 -0.96 -1.44
C SER A 114 16.33 -0.69 -1.65
N ARG A 115 16.69 0.01 -2.73
CA ARG A 115 18.09 0.39 -3.02
C ARG A 115 18.73 1.17 -1.88
N ALA A 116 18.01 2.10 -1.26
CA ALA A 116 18.51 2.84 -0.11
C ALA A 116 18.75 1.94 1.11
N SER A 117 17.89 0.94 1.33
CA SER A 117 18.09 -0.09 2.37
C SER A 117 19.31 -0.96 2.06
N ASP A 118 19.44 -1.43 0.83
CA ASP A 118 20.55 -2.27 0.38
C ASP A 118 21.88 -1.51 0.50
N ASN A 119 21.92 -0.24 0.11
CA ASN A 119 23.09 0.63 0.28
C ASN A 119 23.45 0.84 1.75
N ARG A 120 22.46 0.95 2.65
CA ARG A 120 22.74 1.02 4.10
C ARG A 120 23.28 -0.30 4.63
N ALA A 121 22.77 -1.43 4.15
CA ALA A 121 23.27 -2.76 4.51
C ALA A 121 24.70 -2.96 4.03
N LEU A 122 25.00 -2.60 2.78
CA LEU A 122 26.36 -2.61 2.21
C LEU A 122 27.31 -1.71 3.01
N ASN A 123 26.91 -0.47 3.32
CA ASN A 123 27.74 0.41 4.15
C ASN A 123 28.02 -0.15 5.55
N ARG A 124 27.09 -0.92 6.14
CA ARG A 124 27.33 -1.63 7.40
C ARG A 124 28.30 -2.78 7.20
N LEU A 125 28.08 -3.62 6.19
CA LEU A 125 28.97 -4.74 5.87
C LEU A 125 30.39 -4.27 5.58
N CYS A 126 30.54 -3.19 4.80
CA CYS A 126 31.83 -2.55 4.51
C CYS A 126 32.53 -2.02 5.77
N LYS A 127 31.79 -1.62 6.82
CA LYS A 127 32.35 -1.23 8.12
C LYS A 127 32.83 -2.42 8.96
N TYR A 128 32.25 -3.61 8.74
CA TYR A 128 32.62 -4.84 9.45
C TYR A 128 33.64 -5.70 8.67
N SER A 129 33.78 -5.47 7.36
CA SER A 129 34.84 -6.07 6.56
C SER A 129 36.14 -5.32 6.78
N THR A 130 37.21 -6.03 7.13
CA THR A 130 38.56 -5.46 7.13
C THR A 130 38.91 -5.01 5.71
N TYR A 131 39.76 -3.98 5.59
CA TYR A 131 40.26 -3.48 4.31
C TYR A 131 40.78 -4.62 3.40
N GLU A 132 41.45 -5.61 4.00
CA GLU A 132 41.95 -6.81 3.35
C GLU A 132 40.83 -7.67 2.73
N THR A 133 39.69 -7.80 3.41
CA THR A 133 38.55 -8.59 2.92
C THR A 133 37.90 -7.92 1.70
N VAL A 134 37.80 -6.59 1.71
CA VAL A 134 37.27 -5.81 0.58
C VAL A 134 38.20 -5.88 -0.62
N LEU A 135 39.52 -5.73 -0.41
CA LEU A 135 40.53 -5.87 -1.46
C LEU A 135 40.56 -7.27 -2.08
N SER A 136 40.47 -8.31 -1.26
CA SER A 136 40.44 -9.70 -1.72
C SER A 136 39.23 -9.95 -2.62
N LYS A 137 38.04 -9.47 -2.24
CA LYS A 137 36.83 -9.62 -3.06
C LYS A 137 36.87 -8.77 -4.34
N LEU A 138 37.48 -7.59 -4.31
CA LEU A 138 37.72 -6.79 -5.51
C LEU A 138 38.70 -7.48 -6.46
N HIS A 139 39.77 -8.10 -5.96
CA HIS A 139 40.70 -8.89 -6.78
C HIS A 139 40.04 -10.14 -7.36
N GLU A 140 39.14 -10.80 -6.63
CA GLU A 140 38.38 -11.94 -7.15
C GLU A 140 37.43 -11.52 -8.30
N ILE A 141 36.76 -10.37 -8.18
CA ILE A 141 35.82 -9.87 -9.20
C ILE A 141 36.57 -9.32 -10.43
N TYR A 142 37.60 -8.50 -10.23
CA TYR A 142 38.28 -7.78 -11.30
C TYR A 142 39.59 -8.43 -11.76
N GLY A 143 40.25 -9.21 -10.91
CA GLY A 143 41.43 -10.01 -11.28
C GLY A 143 41.08 -11.22 -12.16
N GLN A 144 39.87 -11.76 -12.05
CA GLN A 144 39.37 -12.75 -13.01
C GLN A 144 39.03 -12.14 -14.38
N GLN A 145 38.73 -10.84 -14.48
CA GLN A 145 38.55 -10.18 -15.78
C GLN A 145 39.88 -10.00 -16.50
N ALA A 146 40.96 -9.65 -15.79
CA ALA A 146 42.30 -9.55 -16.39
C ALA A 146 42.89 -10.90 -16.86
N ALA A 147 42.41 -12.03 -16.33
CA ALA A 147 42.87 -13.37 -16.73
C ALA A 147 42.02 -14.02 -17.84
N ASN A 148 40.89 -13.42 -18.22
CA ASN A 148 39.98 -13.94 -19.25
C ASN A 148 40.05 -13.12 -20.56
N ASP A 149 40.88 -12.07 -20.61
CA ASP A 149 41.10 -11.20 -21.78
C ASP A 149 42.41 -11.54 -22.55
N ASP A 150 43.09 -12.65 -22.20
CA ASP A 150 44.18 -13.30 -22.97
C ASP A 150 43.66 -14.57 -23.69
#